data_AF-A0A6G3SHS1-F1
#
_entry.id   AF-A0A6G3SHS1-F1
#
_cell.length_a   1.000
_cell.length_b   1.000
_cell.length_c   1.000
_cell.angle_alpha   90.00
_cell.angle_beta   90.00
_cell.angle_gamma   90.00
#
_symmetry.space_group_name_H-M   'P 1'
#
loop_
_entity.id
_entity.type
_entity.pdbx_description
1 polymer ?
#
loop_
_entity_poly.entity_id
_entity_poly.type
_entity_poly.pdbx_seq_one_letter_code
_entity_poly.pdbx_strand_id
1 'polypeptide(L)'
;GQPTVGPGYQAVLRYRAPDGSEQQLIRRSAPGVPHPEWQIFHELRGMNVPADQVLELHTELESCSLPGAYCARMIKEQWPQARITSIAPYGTEHASRQQGMQQLIAHQGELHQVADGPARPAPVRAPLPPAQPSPPVPPE
;
A
#
# COMPACT_ATOMS: atom_id res chain seq x y z
N GLY A 1 6.71 12.31 11.11
CA GLY A 1 5.45 12.77 10.49
C GLY A 1 4.53 11.57 10.35
N GLN A 2 3.22 11.74 10.53
CA GLN A 2 2.26 10.65 10.30
C GLN A 2 2.39 10.18 8.84
N PRO A 3 2.54 8.87 8.57
CA PRO A 3 2.61 8.37 7.22
C PRO A 3 1.32 8.73 6.49
N THR A 4 1.41 9.62 5.52
CA THR A 4 0.26 10.05 4.72
C THR A 4 0.10 9.04 3.60
N VAL A 5 -0.77 8.05 3.83
CA VAL A 5 -1.28 7.21 2.74
C VAL A 5 -2.21 8.05 1.86
N GLY A 6 -2.29 7.73 0.56
CA GLY A 6 -3.26 8.33 -0.36
C GLY A 6 -4.72 7.92 -0.03
N PRO A 7 -5.62 7.73 -1.01
CA PRO A 7 -7.02 7.35 -0.75
C PRO A 7 -7.18 6.01 0.00
N GLY A 8 -6.07 5.27 0.18
CA GLY A 8 -6.01 3.99 0.84
C GLY A 8 -6.32 2.85 -0.11
N TYR A 9 -5.66 1.72 0.09
CA TYR A 9 -5.87 0.46 -0.62
C TYR A 9 -5.92 -0.72 0.35
N GLN A 10 -6.42 -1.84 -0.15
CA GLN A 10 -6.53 -3.10 0.57
C GLN A 10 -5.33 -4.02 0.29
N ALA A 11 -4.93 -4.76 1.32
CA ALA A 11 -4.05 -5.91 1.22
C ALA A 11 -4.71 -7.12 1.88
N VAL A 12 -4.51 -8.29 1.26
CA VAL A 12 -5.00 -9.60 1.73
C VAL A 12 -3.79 -10.50 1.86
N LEU A 13 -3.54 -11.02 3.05
CA LEU A 13 -2.45 -11.95 3.33
C LEU A 13 -3.00 -13.32 3.73
N ARG A 14 -2.44 -14.37 3.14
CA ARG A 14 -2.67 -15.77 3.51
C ARG A 14 -1.52 -16.27 4.35
N TYR A 15 -1.83 -16.94 5.44
CA TYR A 15 -0.84 -17.56 6.32
C TYR A 15 -1.35 -18.88 6.89
N ARG A 16 -0.45 -19.69 7.43
CA ARG A 16 -0.79 -20.92 8.17
C ARG A 16 -0.83 -20.63 9.67
N ALA A 17 -1.97 -20.87 10.30
CA ALA A 17 -2.17 -20.72 11.73
C ALA A 17 -1.45 -21.83 12.52
N PRO A 18 -1.30 -21.68 13.86
CA PRO A 18 -0.63 -22.68 14.70
C PRO A 18 -1.27 -24.08 14.68
N ASP A 19 -2.57 -24.16 14.39
CA ASP A 19 -3.32 -25.40 14.22
C ASP A 19 -3.12 -26.06 12.84
N GLY A 20 -2.30 -25.46 11.97
CA GLY A 20 -2.03 -25.92 10.62
C GLY A 20 -3.06 -25.48 9.58
N SER A 21 -4.13 -24.80 9.98
CA SER A 21 -5.14 -24.28 9.05
C SER A 21 -4.64 -23.08 8.26
N GLU A 22 -5.09 -22.91 7.02
CA GLU A 22 -4.83 -21.69 6.26
C GLU A 22 -5.84 -20.60 6.64
N GLN A 23 -5.34 -19.43 7.00
CA GLN A 23 -6.12 -18.27 7.41
C GLN A 23 -5.83 -17.07 6.50
N GLN A 24 -6.76 -16.12 6.47
CA GLN A 24 -6.63 -14.88 5.73
C GLN A 24 -6.73 -13.68 6.66
N LEU A 25 -5.87 -12.69 6.42
CA LEU A 25 -5.88 -11.40 7.09
C LEU A 25 -6.04 -10.29 6.06
N ILE A 26 -7.10 -9.49 6.21
CA ILE A 26 -7.42 -8.40 5.28
C ILE A 26 -7.27 -7.07 6.01
N ARG A 27 -6.43 -6.17 5.50
CA ARG A 27 -6.29 -4.82 6.05
C ARG A 27 -6.45 -3.78 4.97
N ARG A 28 -6.93 -2.61 5.40
CA ARG A 28 -7.20 -1.50 4.52
C ARG A 28 -6.61 -0.23 5.12
N SER A 29 -5.87 0.50 4.29
CA SER A 29 -5.41 1.84 4.65
C SER A 29 -6.49 2.88 4.36
N ALA A 30 -6.42 3.97 5.09
CA ALA A 30 -7.23 5.17 4.92
C ALA A 30 -6.38 6.38 5.34
N PRO A 31 -6.71 7.61 4.92
CA PRO A 31 -5.95 8.80 5.31
C PRO A 31 -5.68 8.85 6.82
N GLY A 32 -4.41 9.02 7.21
CA GLY A 32 -3.97 9.03 8.61
C GLY A 32 -3.68 7.63 9.22
N VAL A 33 -3.98 6.55 8.50
CA VAL A 33 -3.69 5.17 8.91
C VAL A 33 -2.46 4.66 8.16
N PRO A 34 -1.59 3.84 8.77
CA PRO A 34 -0.44 3.23 8.08
C PRO A 34 -0.84 2.43 6.83
N HIS A 35 0.13 2.21 5.95
CA HIS A 35 0.02 1.27 4.83
C HIS A 35 -0.48 -0.10 5.30
N PRO A 36 -1.34 -0.78 4.52
CA PRO A 36 -1.96 -2.03 4.95
C PRO A 36 -0.93 -3.14 5.18
N GLU A 37 0.22 -3.14 4.49
CA GLU A 37 1.33 -4.07 4.72
C GLU A 37 1.89 -3.97 6.14
N TRP A 38 2.06 -2.74 6.64
CA TRP A 38 2.53 -2.51 8.01
C TRP A 38 1.49 -2.92 9.04
N GLN A 39 0.21 -2.67 8.77
CA GLN A 39 -0.88 -3.13 9.64
C GLN A 39 -0.85 -4.67 9.77
N ILE A 40 -0.76 -5.37 8.64
CA ILE A 40 -0.68 -6.83 8.59
C ILE A 40 0.57 -7.33 9.32
N PHE A 41 1.73 -6.73 9.05
CA PHE A 41 2.97 -7.09 9.72
C PHE A 41 2.87 -7.01 11.24
N HIS A 42 2.38 -5.89 11.77
CA HIS A 42 2.23 -5.73 13.22
C HIS A 42 1.22 -6.69 13.81
N GLU A 43 0.16 -7.02 13.09
CA GLU A 43 -0.86 -7.94 13.56
C GLU A 43 -0.41 -9.40 13.57
N LEU A 44 0.24 -9.88 12.51
CA LEU A 44 0.84 -11.22 12.51
C LEU A 44 1.81 -11.37 13.68
N ARG A 45 2.61 -10.32 13.96
CA ARG A 45 3.51 -10.31 15.11
C ARG A 45 2.76 -10.36 16.44
N GLY A 46 1.63 -9.67 16.56
CA GLY A 46 0.75 -9.74 17.74
C GLY A 46 0.08 -11.10 17.91
N MET A 47 -0.16 -11.82 16.81
CA MET A 47 -0.67 -13.21 16.80
C MET A 47 0.42 -14.26 16.93
N ASN A 48 1.69 -13.87 17.06
CA ASN A 48 2.85 -14.76 17.06
C ASN A 48 2.92 -15.70 15.84
N VAL A 49 2.47 -15.24 14.67
CA VAL A 49 2.58 -15.99 13.42
C VAL A 49 4.01 -15.88 12.90
N PRO A 50 4.74 -17.00 12.72
CA PRO A 50 6.09 -16.99 12.16
C PRO A 50 6.12 -16.49 10.71
N ALA A 51 7.23 -15.86 10.33
CA ALA A 51 7.45 -15.35 8.98
C ALA A 51 7.36 -16.44 7.89
N ASP A 52 7.86 -17.64 8.19
CA ASP A 52 7.86 -18.81 7.31
C ASP A 52 6.45 -19.39 7.09
N GLN A 53 5.49 -19.02 7.93
CA GLN A 53 4.09 -19.43 7.82
C GLN A 53 3.27 -18.49 6.92
N VAL A 54 3.87 -17.41 6.42
CA VAL A 54 3.22 -16.52 5.46
C VAL A 54 3.33 -17.10 4.06
N LEU A 55 2.19 -17.27 3.39
CA LEU A 55 2.08 -17.98 2.11
C LEU A 55 1.98 -17.00 0.93
N GLU A 56 1.10 -16.02 1.03
CA GLU A 56 0.81 -15.10 -0.09
C GLU A 56 0.37 -13.73 0.45
N LEU A 57 0.78 -12.67 -0.26
CA LEU A 57 0.30 -11.31 -0.06
C LEU A 57 -0.21 -10.77 -1.40
N HIS A 58 -1.48 -10.37 -1.43
CA HIS A 58 -2.12 -9.72 -2.55
C HIS A 58 -2.48 -8.28 -2.19
N THR A 59 -2.19 -7.33 -3.07
CA THR A 59 -2.42 -5.90 -2.85
C THR A 59 -3.19 -5.28 -4.03
N GLU A 60 -4.07 -4.31 -3.78
CA GLU A 60 -4.71 -3.60 -4.92
C GLU A 60 -3.70 -2.70 -5.66
N LEU A 61 -2.68 -2.20 -4.97
CA LEU A 61 -1.60 -1.39 -5.52
C LEU A 61 -0.26 -1.99 -5.08
N GLU A 62 0.68 -2.10 -6.01
CA GLU A 62 2.02 -2.60 -5.73
C GLU A 62 2.66 -1.87 -4.53
N SER A 63 3.22 -2.65 -3.61
CA SER A 63 3.84 -2.14 -2.39
C SER A 63 4.95 -1.15 -2.71
N CYS A 64 4.89 0.03 -2.12
CA CYS A 64 5.84 1.09 -2.43
C CYS A 64 7.27 0.78 -1.95
N SER A 65 8.25 1.27 -2.71
CA SER A 65 9.70 1.18 -2.43
C SER A 65 10.32 2.55 -2.06
N LEU A 66 9.48 3.58 -1.89
CA LEU A 66 9.89 4.96 -1.72
C LEU A 66 10.10 5.34 -0.24
N PRO A 67 10.88 6.42 0.02
CA PRO A 67 10.92 7.04 1.33
C PRO A 67 9.52 7.43 1.78
N GLY A 68 9.14 7.05 3.01
CA GLY A 68 7.81 7.33 3.57
C GLY A 68 7.04 6.09 4.01
N ALA A 69 7.31 4.93 3.40
CA ALA A 69 6.98 3.60 3.94
C ALA A 69 7.57 2.50 3.03
N TYR A 70 8.80 2.03 3.28
CA TYR A 70 9.50 1.01 2.47
C TYR A 70 8.84 -0.39 2.50
N CYS A 71 7.58 -0.49 2.09
CA CYS A 71 6.74 -1.67 2.20
C CYS A 71 7.32 -2.83 1.39
N ALA A 72 7.74 -2.59 0.15
CA ALA A 72 8.36 -3.63 -0.68
C ALA A 72 9.62 -4.22 -0.06
N ARG A 73 10.46 -3.39 0.59
CA ARG A 73 11.65 -3.85 1.30
C ARG A 73 11.27 -4.66 2.54
N MET A 74 10.38 -4.11 3.36
CA MET A 74 9.88 -4.77 4.56
C MET A 74 9.29 -6.15 4.25
N ILE A 75 8.41 -6.25 3.26
CA ILE A 75 7.80 -7.51 2.83
C ILE A 75 8.87 -8.53 2.42
N LYS A 76 9.84 -8.13 1.59
CA LYS A 76 10.91 -9.03 1.13
C LYS A 76 11.80 -9.52 2.28
N GLU A 77 12.05 -8.67 3.26
CA GLU A 77 12.87 -9.01 4.43
C GLU A 77 12.10 -9.89 5.43
N GLN A 78 10.81 -9.62 5.63
CA GLN A 78 10.01 -10.30 6.65
C GLN A 78 9.36 -11.59 6.12
N TRP A 79 8.95 -11.63 4.85
CA TRP A 79 8.24 -12.76 4.24
C TRP A 79 8.91 -13.22 2.94
N PRO A 80 10.19 -13.66 3.00
CA PRO A 80 10.98 -13.97 1.80
C PRO A 80 10.44 -15.15 0.98
N GLN A 81 9.63 -16.03 1.58
CA GLN A 81 9.04 -17.19 0.92
C GLN A 81 7.61 -16.92 0.40
N ALA A 82 7.02 -15.78 0.75
CA ALA A 82 5.64 -15.50 0.39
C ALA A 82 5.52 -15.08 -1.08
N ARG A 83 4.47 -15.56 -1.75
CA ARG A 83 4.12 -15.08 -3.09
C ARG A 83 3.55 -13.67 -2.99
N ILE A 84 4.16 -12.70 -3.67
CA ILE A 84 3.70 -11.30 -3.65
C ILE A 84 3.05 -10.96 -4.99
N THR A 85 1.82 -10.45 -4.95
CA THR A 85 1.08 -10.02 -6.14
C THR A 85 0.37 -8.69 -5.92
N SER A 86 0.13 -7.97 -7.00
CA SER A 86 -0.59 -6.70 -7.00
C SER A 86 -1.50 -6.58 -8.21
N ILE A 87 -2.61 -5.86 -8.08
CA ILE A 87 -3.52 -5.55 -9.19
C ILE A 87 -2.91 -4.45 -10.08
N ALA A 88 -2.66 -3.28 -9.50
CA ALA A 88 -2.06 -2.16 -10.21
C ALA A 88 -0.55 -2.05 -9.93
N PRO A 89 0.32 -1.94 -10.96
CA PRO A 89 1.73 -1.63 -10.75
C PRO A 89 1.87 -0.21 -10.22
N TYR A 90 2.83 0.03 -9.33
CA TYR A 90 3.12 1.37 -8.79
C TYR A 90 4.45 1.89 -9.33
N GLY A 91 5.47 1.02 -9.39
CA GLY A 91 6.78 1.34 -9.93
C GLY A 91 7.54 2.39 -9.14
N THR A 92 8.71 2.77 -9.66
CA THR A 92 9.60 3.77 -9.05
C THR A 92 9.46 5.15 -9.70
N GLU A 93 9.06 5.19 -10.97
CA GLU A 93 8.94 6.42 -11.75
C GLU A 93 7.66 7.18 -11.40
N HIS A 94 7.66 8.50 -11.60
CA HIS A 94 6.47 9.31 -11.34
C HIS A 94 5.29 8.93 -12.24
N ALA A 95 5.54 8.68 -13.54
CA ALA A 95 4.50 8.30 -14.50
C ALA A 95 3.82 6.98 -14.12
N SER A 96 4.63 5.95 -13.84
CA SER A 96 4.16 4.62 -13.40
C SER A 96 3.29 4.73 -12.14
N ARG A 97 3.69 5.57 -11.17
CA ARG A 97 2.90 5.81 -9.95
C ARG A 97 1.57 6.49 -10.20
N GLN A 98 1.55 7.49 -11.08
CA GLN A 98 0.30 8.16 -11.47
C GLN A 98 -0.65 7.16 -12.14
N GLN A 99 -0.13 6.32 -13.04
CA GLN A 99 -0.92 5.28 -13.71
C GLN A 99 -1.44 4.23 -12.72
N GLY A 100 -0.60 3.74 -11.81
CA GLY A 100 -1.01 2.81 -10.76
C GLY A 100 -2.12 3.39 -9.88
N MET A 101 -2.01 4.67 -9.53
CA MET A 101 -3.05 5.34 -8.74
C MET A 101 -4.36 5.50 -9.50
N GLN A 102 -4.32 5.80 -10.80
CA GLN A 102 -5.51 5.85 -11.64
C GLN A 102 -6.19 4.47 -11.72
N GLN A 103 -5.41 3.41 -11.91
CA GLN A 103 -5.94 2.04 -11.93
C GLN A 103 -6.54 1.62 -10.58
N LEU A 104 -5.89 1.98 -9.47
CA LEU A 104 -6.45 1.73 -8.13
C LEU A 104 -7.83 2.42 -7.99
N ILE A 105 -7.92 3.69 -8.34
CA ILE A 105 -9.16 4.46 -8.22
C ILE A 105 -10.25 3.86 -9.12
N ALA A 106 -9.90 3.47 -10.35
CA ALA A 106 -10.83 2.80 -11.27
C ALA A 106 -11.33 1.46 -10.71
N HIS A 107 -10.42 0.59 -10.26
CA HIS A 107 -10.75 -0.72 -9.70
C HIS A 107 -11.60 -0.62 -8.43
N GLN A 108 -11.30 0.36 -7.56
CA GLN A 108 -12.15 0.65 -6.42
C GLN A 108 -13.54 1.10 -6.88
N GLY A 109 -13.63 1.98 -7.88
CA GLY A 109 -14.91 2.41 -8.46
C GLY A 109 -15.75 1.27 -9.06
N GLU A 110 -15.10 0.28 -9.68
CA GLU A 110 -15.76 -0.94 -10.17
C GLU A 110 -16.31 -1.78 -9.00
N LEU A 111 -15.52 -2.02 -7.95
CA LEU A 111 -15.97 -2.74 -6.75
C LEU A 111 -17.13 -2.02 -6.03
N HIS A 112 -17.16 -0.68 -6.00
CA HIS A 112 -18.27 0.09 -5.41
C HIS A 112 -19.59 -0.11 -6.16
N GLN A 113 -19.58 -0.27 -7.49
CA GLN A 113 -20.79 -0.47 -8.28
C GLN A 113 -21.47 -1.82 -7.99
N VAL A 114 -20.74 -2.79 -7.43
CA VAL A 114 -21.28 -4.12 -7.10
C VAL A 114 -21.76 -4.24 -5.64
N ALA A 115 -21.42 -3.27 -4.78
CA ALA A 115 -21.56 -3.40 -3.33
C ALA A 115 -22.56 -2.45 -2.64
N ASP A 116 -23.28 -1.59 -3.38
CA ASP A 116 -24.23 -0.58 -2.86
C ASP A 116 -23.73 0.25 -1.64
N GLY A 117 -22.40 0.39 -1.51
CA GLY A 117 -21.76 1.18 -0.45
C GLY A 117 -21.55 2.64 -0.88
N PRO A 118 -21.49 3.60 0.05
CA PRO A 118 -21.25 5.00 -0.31
C PRO A 118 -19.91 5.16 -1.05
N ALA A 119 -19.94 5.89 -2.17
CA ALA A 119 -18.77 6.14 -3.00
C ALA A 119 -17.64 6.77 -2.17
N ARG A 120 -16.42 6.23 -2.29
CA ARG A 120 -15.24 6.84 -1.66
C ARG A 120 -14.91 8.19 -2.32
N PRO A 121 -14.58 9.22 -1.53
CA PRO A 121 -14.08 10.47 -2.09
C PRO A 121 -12.72 10.26 -2.75
N ALA A 122 -12.58 10.73 -3.98
CA ALA A 122 -11.29 10.76 -4.67
C ALA A 122 -10.34 11.76 -3.99
N PRO A 123 -9.01 11.53 -4.01
CA PRO A 123 -8.05 12.50 -3.51
C PRO A 123 -8.10 13.77 -4.36
N VAL A 124 -8.47 14.90 -3.77
CA VAL A 124 -8.45 16.22 -4.42
C VAL A 124 -7.07 16.84 -4.22
N ARG A 125 -6.35 17.08 -5.32
CA ARG A 125 -5.06 17.77 -5.28
C ARG A 125 -5.31 19.26 -5.06
N ALA A 126 -4.94 19.79 -3.89
CA ALA A 126 -4.98 21.24 -3.65
C ALA A 126 -4.00 21.94 -4.62
N PRO A 127 -4.33 23.14 -5.14
CA PRO A 127 -3.40 23.92 -5.95
C PRO A 127 -2.10 24.17 -5.17
N LEU A 128 -0.96 23.86 -5.79
CA LEU A 128 0.33 24.20 -5.22
C LEU A 128 0.50 25.73 -5.30
N PRO A 129 0.87 26.41 -4.20
CA PRO A 129 1.25 27.81 -4.28
C PRO A 129 2.46 27.96 -5.22
N PRO A 130 2.53 29.03 -6.04
CA PRO A 130 3.63 29.22 -6.97
C PRO A 130 4.96 29.25 -6.21
N ALA A 131 5.88 28.37 -6.60
CA ALA A 131 7.22 28.34 -6.03
C ALA A 131 7.95 29.65 -6.37
N GLN A 132 8.51 30.31 -5.35
CA GLN A 132 9.40 31.44 -5.60
C GLN A 132 10.70 30.91 -6.23
N PRO A 133 11.23 31.58 -7.26
CA PRO A 133 12.48 31.16 -7.89
C PRO A 133 13.62 31.20 -6.87
N SER A 134 14.38 30.11 -6.79
CA SER A 134 15.58 30.04 -5.96
C SER A 134 16.63 31.04 -6.47
N PRO A 135 17.37 31.71 -5.58
CA PRO A 135 18.48 32.58 -5.99
C PRO A 135 19.55 31.78 -6.73
N PRO A 136 20.24 32.38 -7.72
CA PRO A 136 21.29 31.72 -8.48
C PRO A 136 22.45 31.33 -7.56
N VAL A 137 22.96 30.11 -7.76
CA VAL A 137 24.15 29.62 -7.06
C VAL A 137 25.38 30.34 -7.63
N PRO A 138 26.30 30.87 -6.80
CA PRO A 138 27.53 31.50 -7.29
C PRO A 138 28.42 30.49 -8.04
N PRO A 139 29.16 30.93 -9.08
CA PRO A 139 30.20 30.10 -9.69
C PRO A 139 31.40 29.95 -8.73
N GLU A 140 32.07 28.79 -8.78
CA GLU A 140 33.40 28.57 -8.19
C GLU A 140 34.50 29.37 -8.89
#